data_AF-A0A444WH35-F1
#
_entry.id   AF-A0A444WH35-F1
#
_cell.length_a   1.000
_cell.length_b   1.000
_cell.length_c   1.000
_cell.angle_alpha   90.00
_cell.angle_beta   90.00
_cell.angle_gamma   90.00
#
_symmetry.space_group_name_H-M   'P 1'
#
loop_
_entity.id
_entity.type
_entity.pdbx_description
1 polymer ?
#
loop_
_entity_poly.entity_id
_entity_poly.type
_entity_poly.pdbx_seq_one_letter_code
_entity_poly.pdbx_strand_id
1 'polypeptide(L)' 'MATDKKILVKGLTYLGWALPMFFLGPVVIHSSFKNQGHPFFIPVLGLGIITCIGAMILMFLGLKTIMKSLFENEK' A
#
# COMPACT_ATOMS: atom_id res chain seq x y z
N MET A 1 24.54 -5.76 -17.53
CA MET A 1 23.54 -5.31 -16.54
C MET A 1 23.30 -6.42 -15.52
N ALA A 2 23.72 -6.23 -14.28
CA ALA A 2 23.31 -7.11 -13.19
C ALA A 2 22.33 -6.34 -12.32
N THR A 3 21.03 -6.59 -12.48
CA THR A 3 20.00 -6.09 -11.57
C THR A 3 20.35 -6.53 -10.15
N ASP A 4 20.33 -5.60 -9.19
CA ASP A 4 20.53 -5.95 -7.79
C ASP A 4 19.27 -6.66 -7.28
N LYS A 5 19.29 -8.00 -7.33
CA LYS A 5 18.18 -8.87 -6.91
C LYS A 5 17.78 -8.62 -5.45
N LYS A 6 18.70 -8.18 -4.59
CA LYS A 6 18.42 -7.95 -3.17
C LYS A 6 17.50 -6.73 -3.01
N ILE A 7 17.77 -5.67 -3.75
CA ILE A 7 16.92 -4.46 -3.77
C ILE A 7 15.60 -4.75 -4.48
N LEU A 8 15.61 -5.55 -5.56
CA LEU A 8 14.40 -5.95 -6.28
C LEU A 8 13.42 -6.68 -5.37
N VAL A 9 13.89 -7.70 -4.65
CA VAL A 9 13.07 -8.49 -3.71
C VAL A 9 12.50 -7.59 -2.62
N LYS A 10 13.26 -6.62 -2.12
CA LYS A 10 12.79 -5.64 -1.13
C LYS A 10 11.65 -4.78 -1.66
N GLY A 11 11.76 -4.29 -2.90
CA GLY A 11 10.68 -3.57 -3.57
C GLY A 11 9.43 -4.42 -3.76
N LEU A 12 9.61 -5.69 -4.14
CA LEU A 12 8.52 -6.66 -4.27
C LEU A 12 7.82 -6.96 -2.93
N THR A 13 8.58 -6.99 -1.82
CA THR A 13 7.99 -7.17 -0.49
C THR A 13 7.08 -5.99 -0.11
N TYR A 14 7.51 -4.75 -0.37
CA TYR A 14 6.67 -3.57 -0.15
C TYR A 14 5.37 -3.61 -0.97
N LEU A 15 5.44 -4.04 -2.24
CA LEU A 15 4.23 -4.23 -3.05
C LEU A 15 3.35 -5.38 -2.53
N GLY A 16 3.96 -6.46 -2.06
CA GLY A 16 3.25 -7.58 -1.44
C GLY A 16 2.47 -7.17 -0.19
N TRP A 17 3.01 -6.25 0.61
CA TRP A 17 2.30 -5.66 1.76
C TRP A 17 1.22 -4.64 1.34
N ALA A 18 1.45 -3.88 0.27
CA ALA A 18 0.46 -2.93 -0.26
C ALA A 18 -0.80 -3.62 -0.80
N LEU A 19 -0.63 -4.80 -1.42
CA LEU A 19 -1.71 -5.54 -2.08
C LEU A 19 -2.90 -5.86 -1.17
N PRO A 20 -2.76 -6.53 0.00
CA PRO A 20 -3.89 -6.79 0.90
C PRO A 20 -4.48 -5.50 1.45
N MET A 21 -3.67 -4.47 1.62
CA MET A 21 -4.08 -3.16 2.14
C MET A 21 -5.01 -2.43 1.16
N PHE A 22 -4.83 -2.61 -0.16
CA PHE A 22 -5.75 -2.13 -1.20
C PHE A 22 -7.12 -2.81 -1.19
N PHE A 23 -7.22 -4.05 -0.72
CA PHE A 23 -8.52 -4.71 -0.55
C PHE A 23 -9.16 -4.35 0.80
N LEU A 24 -8.36 -4.30 1.87
CA LEU A 24 -8.83 -3.99 3.21
C LEU A 24 -9.39 -2.57 3.32
N GLY A 25 -8.70 -1.56 2.77
CA GLY A 25 -9.15 -0.16 2.86
C GLY A 25 -10.58 0.07 2.36
N PRO A 26 -10.89 -0.26 1.08
CA PRO A 26 -12.23 -0.14 0.53
C PRO A 26 -13.28 -1.00 1.24
N VAL A 27 -12.91 -2.21 1.68
CA VAL A 27 -13.83 -3.09 2.42
C VAL A 27 -14.19 -2.48 3.78
N VAL A 28 -13.23 -1.88 4.49
CA VAL A 28 -13.47 -1.17 5.76
C VAL A 28 -14.32 0.07 5.53
N ILE A 29 -14.04 0.85 4.48
CA ILE A 29 -14.85 2.03 4.11
C ILE A 29 -16.29 1.61 3.78
N HIS A 30 -16.48 0.60 2.93
CA HIS A 30 -17.80 0.11 2.56
C HIS A 30 -18.58 -0.40 3.78
N SER A 31 -17.91 -1.11 4.67
CA SER A 31 -18.50 -1.57 5.94
C SER A 31 -18.92 -0.40 6.83
N SER A 32 -18.14 0.69 6.86
CA SER A 32 -18.51 1.91 7.60
C SER A 32 -19.77 2.56 7.03
N PHE A 33 -19.90 2.68 5.70
CA PHE A 33 -21.08 3.25 5.07
C PHE A 33 -22.35 2.41 5.24
N LYS A 34 -22.22 1.12 5.56
CA LYS A 34 -23.38 0.30 5.92
C LYS A 34 -23.89 0.60 7.34
N ASN A 35 -23.06 1.22 8.18
CA ASN A 35 -23.28 1.35 9.62
C ASN A 35 -23.39 2.83 10.07
N GLN A 36 -23.95 3.70 9.21
CA GLN A 36 -23.99 5.16 9.42
C GLN A 36 -24.71 5.60 10.70
N GLY A 37 -25.63 4.80 11.22
CA GLY A 37 -26.35 5.08 12.47
C GLY A 37 -25.56 4.74 13.74
N HIS A 38 -24.38 4.14 13.63
CA HIS A 38 -23.57 3.74 14.78
C HIS A 38 -22.53 4.82 15.11
N PRO A 39 -22.26 5.11 16.39
CA PRO A 39 -21.21 6.06 16.79
C PRO A 39 -19.79 5.67 16.32
N PHE A 40 -19.59 4.44 15.85
CA PHE A 40 -18.32 3.97 15.27
C PHE A 40 -18.18 4.26 13.77
N PHE A 41 -19.17 4.88 13.14
CA PHE A 41 -19.11 5.28 11.72
C PHE A 41 -17.87 6.13 11.42
N ILE A 42 -17.73 7.28 12.11
CA ILE A 42 -16.64 8.23 11.89
C ILE A 42 -15.26 7.58 12.16
N PRO A 43 -15.04 6.86 13.28
CA PRO A 43 -13.78 6.16 13.53
C PRO A 43 -13.41 5.15 12.44
N VAL A 44 -14.34 4.28 12.04
CA VAL A 44 -14.06 3.21 11.07
C VAL A 44 -13.83 3.78 9.67
N LEU A 45 -14.60 4.81 9.28
CA LEU A 45 -14.38 5.53 8.02
C LEU A 45 -12.99 6.15 7.98
N GLY A 46 -12.57 6.83 9.05
CA GLY A 46 -11.23 7.40 9.18
C GLY A 46 -10.13 6.34 9.07
N LEU A 47 -10.31 5.19 9.74
CA LEU A 47 -9.38 4.07 9.69
C LEU A 47 -9.24 3.51 8.26
N GLY A 48 -10.34 3.38 7.54
CA GLY A 48 -10.36 2.96 6.14
C GLY A 48 -9.58 3.93 5.23
N ILE A 49 -9.80 5.23 5.39
CA ILE A 49 -9.08 6.26 4.61
C ILE A 49 -7.58 6.23 4.91
N ILE A 50 -7.19 6.16 6.18
CA ILE A 50 -5.78 6.07 6.58
C ILE A 50 -5.13 4.81 5.99
N THR A 51 -5.85 3.69 6.00
CA THR A 51 -5.37 2.43 5.42
C THR A 51 -5.13 2.56 3.91
N CYS A 52 -6.04 3.21 3.17
CA CYS A 52 -5.87 3.48 1.75
C CYS A 52 -4.65 4.39 1.48
N ILE A 53 -4.46 5.46 2.26
CA ILE A 53 -3.31 6.35 2.12
C ILE A 53 -2.00 5.59 2.41
N GLY A 54 -1.99 4.77 3.46
CA GLY A 54 -0.85 3.90 3.79
C GLY A 54 -0.50 2.94 2.66
N ALA A 55 -1.51 2.31 2.04
CA ALA A 55 -1.33 1.43 0.89
C ALA A 55 -0.70 2.16 -0.30
N MET A 56 -1.17 3.38 -0.61
CA MET A 56 -0.60 4.21 -1.68
C MET A 56 0.87 4.56 -1.43
N ILE A 57 1.24 4.91 -0.19
CA ILE A 57 2.63 5.21 0.17
C ILE A 57 3.52 3.96 0.01
N LEU A 58 3.07 2.82 0.53
CA LEU A 58 3.77 1.54 0.40
C LEU A 58 3.96 1.15 -1.06
N MET A 59 2.94 1.34 -1.89
CA MET A 59 3.02 1.09 -3.33
C MET A 59 4.08 1.97 -4.00
N PHE A 60 4.06 3.27 -3.72
CA PHE A 60 5.03 4.21 -4.29
C PHE A 60 6.46 3.89 -3.87
N LEU A 61 6.69 3.56 -2.60
CA LEU A 61 7.99 3.13 -2.09
C LEU A 61 8.46 1.81 -2.72
N GLY A 62 7.54 0.85 -2.90
CA GLY A 62 7.82 -0.41 -3.58
C GLY A 62 8.25 -0.21 -5.02
N LEU A 63 7.48 0.56 -5.80
CA LEU A 63 7.80 0.90 -7.19
C LEU A 63 9.12 1.66 -7.31
N LYS A 64 9.34 2.67 -6.46
CA LYS A 64 10.60 3.44 -6.43
C LYS A 64 11.80 2.52 -6.14
N THR A 65 11.65 1.57 -5.22
CA THR A 65 12.72 0.61 -4.87
C THR A 65 13.00 -0.36 -6.03
N ILE A 66 11.97 -0.80 -6.76
CA ILE A 66 12.13 -1.63 -7.96
C ILE A 66 12.85 -0.84 -9.05
N MET A 67 12.42 0.38 -9.36
CA MET A 67 13.08 1.23 -10.35
C MET A 67 14.55 1.47 -9.98
N LYS A 68 14.83 1.70 -8.69
CA LYS A 68 16.20 1.82 -8.18
C LYS A 68 17.04 0.57 -8.47
N SER A 69 16.50 -0.61 -8.19
CA SER A 69 17.19 -1.89 -8.44
C SER A 69 17.50 -2.13 -9.93
N LEU A 70 16.59 -1.72 -10.81
CA LEU A 70 16.70 -1.93 -12.25
C LEU A 70 17.66 -0.93 -12.92
N PHE A 71 17.62 0.34 -12.52
CA PHE A 71 18.29 1.44 -13.23
C PHE A 71 19.46 2.08 -12.49
N GLU A 72 19.67 1.84 -11.20
CA GLU A 72 20.78 2.50 -10.48
C GLU A 72 22.17 1.92 -10.80
N ASN A 73 22.23 0.81 -11.54
CA ASN A 73 23.46 0.30 -12.14
C ASN A 73 23.81 0.98 -13.49
N GLU A 74 23.05 2.00 -13.92
CA GLU A 74 23.29 2.80 -15.13
C GLU A 74 24.06 4.12 -14.84
N LYS A 75 24.73 4.21 -13.68
CA LYS A 75 25.67 5.30 -13.38
C LYS A 75 27.09 4.80 -13.24
#